data_AF-A0AAJ6ZTV0-F1
#
_entry.id   AF-A0AAJ6ZTV0-F1
#
_cell.length_a   1.000
_cell.length_b   1.000
_cell.length_c   1.000
_cell.angle_alpha   90.00
_cell.angle_beta   90.00
_cell.angle_gamma   90.00
#
_symmetry.space_group_name_H-M   'P 1'
#
loop_
_entity.id
_entity.type
_entity.pdbx_description
1 polymer ?
#
loop_
_entity_poly.entity_id
_entity_poly.type
_entity_poly.pdbx_seq_one_letter_code
_entity_poly.pdbx_strand_id
1 'polypeptide(L)'
;MKSLSIWALLALFVCVQSRTTHVQQPITAQITSLTDKDARRKASVHAAFSNAGRQAGVEVWRIVDFNPVAVAQNDIGKFNKGDSYIVLKTTADKKNNLSWDIYYWIGSESTQDESGAAAILTVGLDDKFNGAAIQHRETLGHESQQFLSLFRPAIRYIDGGAASGFNHVVTNPGAEKRLFHIKGKKNIRVRQVDPLIASMNKGDCFVLDIDNDIYVYVGDSANHKERLKAISFANQVRDQDHNGRGKVDIVDQYSSDTDVQKYFTALGSGTRDIVPEASAGGDDQTFERSEEDAVILSEISDSKGSLVATPLRKPFRQENLKPQEAYILDTVSGSIYVWLGRQATKREKTEAMSKAQQLLRCKNYPSWVQVTRIPQGTEPAAFKQYFATWQDVGMSHSRLVRSADTKTTTMSENWIQPKLYKGIVKSETLMLFEEIPNFKQTDLSQDSVFVLDMGDELFVWVGEDVSELERKVTFNIHAHLVPLKSKFSKNWYVIMTKQGLEPESFKKSFGKWQPELLQKLRNSDDEEKYDALNFNEIDD
;
A
#
# COMPACT_ATOMS: atom_id res chain seq x y z
N MET A 1 -34.22 41.50 -36.36
CA MET A 1 -34.14 40.64 -35.16
C MET A 1 -33.02 39.65 -35.43
N LYS A 2 -31.77 39.98 -35.07
CA LYS A 2 -31.21 39.97 -33.71
C LYS A 2 -31.19 38.55 -33.12
N SER A 3 -29.96 38.10 -32.95
CA SER A 3 -29.45 37.33 -31.82
C SER A 3 -29.17 35.85 -32.07
N LEU A 4 -27.91 35.52 -31.79
CA LEU A 4 -27.37 34.21 -31.40
C LEU A 4 -27.29 33.16 -32.50
N SER A 5 -26.09 33.00 -33.07
CA SER A 5 -25.37 31.71 -33.17
C SER A 5 -24.15 31.84 -34.09
N ILE A 6 -23.26 32.79 -33.81
CA ILE A 6 -21.92 32.84 -34.40
C ILE A 6 -21.00 32.99 -33.21
N TRP A 7 -20.39 31.89 -32.75
CA TRP A 7 -19.12 31.80 -32.00
C TRP A 7 -18.89 30.32 -31.58
N ALA A 8 -19.03 29.38 -32.53
CA ALA A 8 -18.61 27.98 -32.37
C ALA A 8 -17.34 27.67 -33.20
N LEU A 9 -16.47 28.67 -33.34
CA LEU A 9 -15.15 28.55 -33.93
C LEU A 9 -14.19 29.30 -33.02
N LEU A 10 -13.11 28.61 -32.61
CA LEU A 10 -11.96 29.07 -31.82
C LEU A 10 -12.06 28.93 -30.30
N ALA A 11 -12.16 27.70 -29.82
CA ALA A 11 -11.39 27.27 -28.65
C ALA A 11 -10.86 25.86 -28.87
N LEU A 12 -9.60 25.62 -28.48
CA LEU A 12 -8.85 24.35 -28.49
C LEU A 12 -7.97 24.05 -29.72
N PHE A 13 -7.27 25.10 -30.18
CA PHE A 13 -5.87 24.96 -30.57
C PHE A 13 -5.03 24.98 -29.27
N VAL A 14 -4.22 23.93 -29.08
CA VAL A 14 -2.88 23.96 -28.46
C VAL A 14 -2.77 24.24 -26.96
N CYS A 15 -2.36 23.20 -26.21
CA CYS A 15 -1.04 23.15 -25.55
C CYS A 15 -0.86 21.73 -24.97
N VAL A 16 -0.08 20.86 -25.61
CA VAL A 16 1.38 20.73 -25.45
C VAL A 16 1.81 20.70 -23.98
N GLN A 17 2.09 19.47 -23.54
CA GLN A 17 3.15 19.03 -22.65
C GLN A 17 3.48 19.91 -21.44
N SER A 18 3.29 19.33 -20.25
CA SER A 18 4.37 18.96 -19.33
C SER A 18 3.78 18.81 -17.93
N ARG A 19 4.02 17.68 -17.27
CA ARG A 19 4.46 17.66 -15.86
C ARG A 19 4.88 16.26 -15.42
N THR A 20 6.19 16.07 -15.51
CA THR A 20 7.01 15.42 -14.48
C THR A 20 6.44 15.66 -13.08
N THR A 21 6.06 14.58 -12.39
CA THR A 21 5.88 14.53 -10.95
C THR A 21 7.11 13.86 -10.32
N HIS A 22 7.89 14.67 -9.61
CA HIS A 22 8.91 14.19 -8.70
C HIS A 22 8.27 13.97 -7.33
N VAL A 23 8.54 12.78 -6.80
CA VAL A 23 8.05 12.12 -5.60
C VAL A 23 8.09 13.00 -4.35
N GLN A 24 7.05 12.93 -3.52
CA GLN A 24 7.14 13.18 -2.09
C GLN A 24 7.13 11.85 -1.32
N GLN A 25 8.07 11.76 -0.38
CA GLN A 25 8.19 10.74 0.65
C GLN A 25 7.25 11.02 1.84
N PRO A 26 6.96 9.99 2.66
CA PRO A 26 5.85 9.98 3.59
C PRO A 26 6.17 10.56 4.97
N ILE A 27 5.07 10.72 5.70
CA ILE A 27 4.84 11.50 6.91
C ILE A 27 5.47 10.84 8.14
N THR A 28 6.30 11.58 8.88
CA THR A 28 6.64 11.28 10.28
C THR A 28 5.87 12.24 11.18
N ALA A 29 5.22 11.69 12.20
CA ALA A 29 4.52 12.42 13.24
C ALA A 29 5.49 13.23 14.11
N GLN A 30 5.80 14.46 13.69
CA GLN A 30 6.23 15.58 14.53
C GLN A 30 5.87 16.89 13.84
N ILE A 31 4.65 17.41 14.04
CA ILE A 31 4.36 18.83 13.82
C ILE A 31 3.51 19.34 14.98
N THR A 32 4.14 19.42 16.15
CA THR A 32 3.82 20.48 17.10
C THR A 32 5.02 21.40 17.11
N SER A 33 4.82 22.62 16.60
CA SER A 33 5.79 23.70 16.36
C SER A 33 6.65 23.57 15.09
N LEU A 34 6.08 23.96 13.94
CA LEU A 34 6.87 24.71 12.98
C LEU A 34 7.28 26.00 13.71
N THR A 35 8.57 26.17 13.99
CA THR A 35 9.03 27.45 14.51
C THR A 35 8.82 28.50 13.42
N ASP A 36 8.35 29.67 13.82
CA ASP A 36 7.94 30.79 12.97
C ASP A 36 9.03 31.17 11.92
N LYS A 37 10.30 30.88 12.21
CA LYS A 37 11.44 31.09 11.32
C LYS A 37 11.44 30.22 10.06
N ASP A 38 11.02 28.95 10.14
CA ASP A 38 11.10 28.03 8.99
C ASP A 38 9.97 28.25 7.99
N ALA A 39 8.82 28.76 8.47
CA ALA A 39 7.73 29.23 7.62
C ALA A 39 8.14 30.51 6.86
N ARG A 40 8.70 31.50 7.57
CA ARG A 40 9.23 32.75 6.99
C ARG A 40 10.32 32.50 5.94
N ARG A 41 11.22 31.54 6.17
CA ARG A 41 12.30 31.20 5.23
C ARG A 41 11.82 30.64 3.88
N LYS A 42 10.62 30.05 3.83
CA LYS A 42 10.02 29.46 2.62
C LYS A 42 9.04 30.40 1.92
N ALA A 43 8.51 31.41 2.61
CA ALA A 43 7.61 32.41 2.04
C ALA A 43 8.43 33.47 1.29
N SER A 44 8.82 33.20 0.04
CA SER A 44 9.36 34.27 -0.80
C SER A 44 8.28 35.32 -1.08
N VAL A 45 8.62 36.61 -1.01
CA VAL A 45 7.68 37.70 -1.31
C VAL A 45 7.18 37.53 -2.75
N HIS A 46 5.90 37.22 -2.91
CA HIS A 46 5.31 37.02 -4.23
C HIS A 46 5.36 38.30 -5.07
N ALA A 47 5.60 38.18 -6.38
CA ALA A 47 5.79 39.34 -7.28
C ALA A 47 4.59 40.31 -7.29
N ALA A 48 3.38 39.79 -7.07
CA ALA A 48 2.15 40.58 -6.96
C ALA A 48 2.19 41.61 -5.81
N PHE A 49 3.02 41.38 -4.79
CA PHE A 49 3.18 42.27 -3.63
C PHE A 49 4.36 43.25 -3.78
N SER A 50 5.00 43.32 -4.95
CA SER A 50 6.16 44.20 -5.18
C SER A 50 5.89 45.67 -4.83
N ASN A 51 4.66 46.15 -5.07
CA ASN A 51 4.24 47.53 -4.82
C ASN A 51 3.29 47.72 -3.62
N ALA A 52 2.96 46.64 -2.90
CA ALA A 52 2.02 46.68 -1.79
C ALA A 52 2.52 47.57 -0.63
N GLY A 53 1.60 48.27 0.02
CA GLY A 53 1.82 48.98 1.27
C GLY A 53 2.62 50.27 1.18
N ARG A 54 2.77 50.85 -0.02
CA ARG A 54 3.55 52.09 -0.23
C ARG A 54 2.83 53.38 0.13
N GLN A 55 1.49 53.36 0.17
CA GLN A 55 0.66 54.53 0.46
C GLN A 55 -0.52 54.12 1.34
N ALA A 56 -1.04 55.06 2.14
CA ALA A 56 -2.21 54.82 2.97
C ALA A 56 -3.42 54.46 2.10
N GLY A 57 -4.09 53.35 2.42
CA GLY A 57 -5.12 52.80 1.57
C GLY A 57 -5.50 51.38 1.96
N VAL A 58 -6.42 50.80 1.18
CA VAL A 58 -6.81 49.39 1.26
C VAL A 58 -6.48 48.74 -0.08
N GLU A 59 -5.70 47.68 -0.06
CA GLU A 59 -5.38 46.87 -1.23
C GLU A 59 -5.92 45.45 -1.00
N VAL A 60 -6.51 44.85 -2.03
CA VAL A 60 -7.16 43.53 -1.92
C VAL A 60 -6.68 42.62 -3.04
N TRP A 61 -6.34 41.37 -2.68
CA TRP A 61 -6.02 40.30 -3.60
C TRP A 61 -6.95 39.11 -3.36
N ARG A 62 -7.44 38.50 -4.44
CA ARG A 62 -8.14 37.22 -4.43
C ARG A 62 -7.14 36.11 -4.72
N ILE A 63 -7.23 35.00 -4.00
CA ILE A 63 -6.42 33.83 -4.26
C ILE A 63 -7.05 33.04 -5.40
N VAL A 64 -6.30 32.82 -6.47
CA VAL A 64 -6.71 32.01 -7.63
C VAL A 64 -5.53 31.14 -8.02
N ASP A 65 -5.72 29.81 -8.00
CA ASP A 65 -4.68 28.82 -8.33
C ASP A 65 -3.35 29.08 -7.60
N PHE A 66 -3.39 29.15 -6.26
CA PHE A 66 -2.27 29.49 -5.36
C PHE A 66 -1.65 30.89 -5.52
N ASN A 67 -2.16 31.73 -6.42
CA ASN A 67 -1.57 33.03 -6.70
C ASN A 67 -2.48 34.18 -6.20
N PRO A 68 -1.89 35.24 -5.59
CA PRO A 68 -2.64 36.44 -5.25
C PRO A 68 -2.85 37.32 -6.49
N VAL A 69 -4.11 37.49 -6.89
CA VAL A 69 -4.54 38.31 -8.03
C VAL A 69 -5.21 39.58 -7.51
N ALA A 70 -4.72 40.75 -7.92
CA ALA A 70 -5.28 42.03 -7.45
C ALA A 70 -6.76 42.17 -7.85
N VAL A 71 -7.60 42.55 -6.88
CA VAL A 71 -9.02 42.80 -7.12
C VAL A 71 -9.21 44.18 -7.74
N ALA A 72 -10.05 44.27 -8.76
CA ALA A 72 -10.37 45.53 -9.40
C ALA A 72 -11.01 46.50 -8.39
N GLN A 73 -10.72 47.80 -8.50
CA GLN A 73 -11.17 48.82 -7.53
C GLN A 73 -12.70 48.81 -7.30
N ASN A 74 -13.48 48.51 -8.35
CA ASN A 74 -14.94 48.46 -8.31
C ASN A 74 -15.51 47.22 -7.59
N ASP A 75 -14.67 46.23 -7.33
CA ASP A 75 -15.02 44.96 -6.69
C ASP A 75 -14.48 44.84 -5.27
N ILE A 76 -13.72 45.85 -4.79
CA ILE A 76 -13.31 45.93 -3.39
C ILE A 76 -14.56 45.98 -2.50
N GLY A 77 -14.64 45.06 -1.54
CA GLY A 77 -15.80 44.87 -0.65
C GLY A 77 -16.79 43.80 -1.14
N LYS A 78 -16.58 43.20 -2.32
CA LYS A 78 -17.29 42.01 -2.78
C LYS A 78 -16.43 40.76 -2.53
N PHE A 79 -16.95 39.84 -1.75
CA PHE A 79 -16.25 38.61 -1.37
C PHE A 79 -17.04 37.40 -1.85
N ASN A 80 -16.42 36.58 -2.68
CA ASN A 80 -16.97 35.32 -3.11
C ASN A 80 -16.89 34.29 -1.96
N LYS A 81 -18.01 33.62 -1.66
CA LYS A 81 -18.08 32.63 -0.58
C LYS A 81 -17.17 31.44 -0.81
N GLY A 82 -16.91 31.11 -2.08
CA GLY A 82 -16.05 30.01 -2.50
C GLY A 82 -14.57 30.35 -2.62
N ASP A 83 -14.10 31.51 -2.16
CA ASP A 83 -12.72 31.95 -2.33
C ASP A 83 -12.07 32.42 -1.03
N SER A 84 -10.74 32.56 -1.05
CA SER A 84 -9.96 33.25 -0.03
C SER A 84 -9.33 34.54 -0.57
N TYR A 85 -9.16 35.53 0.31
CA TYR A 85 -8.66 36.86 -0.04
C TYR A 85 -7.60 37.33 0.96
N ILE A 86 -6.71 38.21 0.50
CA ILE A 86 -5.77 38.97 1.34
C ILE A 86 -6.12 40.44 1.21
N VAL A 87 -6.28 41.14 2.33
CA VAL A 87 -6.58 42.56 2.41
C VAL A 87 -5.46 43.23 3.20
N LEU A 88 -4.79 44.21 2.61
CA LEU A 88 -3.79 45.02 3.27
C LEU A 88 -4.38 46.40 3.55
N LYS A 89 -4.45 46.77 4.83
CA LYS A 89 -4.72 48.14 5.26
C LYS A 89 -3.40 48.81 5.61
N THR A 90 -3.06 49.85 4.87
CA THR A 90 -1.94 50.74 5.18
C THR A 90 -2.48 52.03 5.80
N THR A 91 -1.93 52.41 6.95
CA THR A 91 -2.28 53.64 7.67
C THR A 91 -1.04 54.52 7.78
N ALA A 92 -1.17 55.81 7.46
CA ALA A 92 -0.11 56.79 7.66
C ALA A 92 -0.42 57.64 8.90
N ASP A 93 0.55 57.79 9.80
CA ASP A 93 0.44 58.73 10.90
C ASP A 93 0.69 60.19 10.45
N LYS A 94 0.56 61.15 11.37
CA LYS A 94 0.81 62.58 11.07
C LYS A 94 2.25 62.89 10.66
N LYS A 95 3.20 61.98 10.92
CA LYS A 95 4.62 62.06 10.56
C LYS A 95 4.94 61.24 9.30
N ASN A 96 3.90 60.71 8.63
CA ASN A 96 3.99 59.85 7.45
C ASN A 96 4.70 58.50 7.71
N ASN A 97 4.75 58.04 8.96
CA ASN A 97 5.12 56.65 9.25
C ASN A 97 3.95 55.74 8.89
N LEU A 98 4.27 54.63 8.21
CA LEU A 98 3.29 53.67 7.77
C LEU A 98 3.17 52.52 8.78
N SER A 99 1.94 52.08 9.02
CA SER A 99 1.62 50.84 9.71
C SER A 99 0.72 49.97 8.83
N TRP A 100 0.85 48.66 8.98
CA TRP A 100 0.19 47.69 8.12
C TRP A 100 -0.60 46.67 8.94
N ASP A 101 -1.87 46.49 8.58
CA ASP A 101 -2.71 45.39 9.03
C ASP A 101 -3.02 44.51 7.82
N ILE A 102 -2.64 43.23 7.87
CA ILE A 102 -2.92 42.24 6.83
C ILE A 102 -4.03 41.33 7.35
N TYR A 103 -5.14 41.27 6.62
CA TYR A 103 -6.23 40.35 6.89
C TYR A 103 -6.23 39.28 5.81
N TYR A 104 -6.29 38.01 6.19
CA TYR A 104 -6.67 36.96 5.25
C TYR A 104 -8.08 36.49 5.58
N TRP A 105 -8.97 36.69 4.61
CA TRP A 105 -10.38 36.36 4.71
C TRP A 105 -10.64 35.03 4.01
N ILE A 106 -11.35 34.13 4.69
CA ILE A 106 -11.69 32.80 4.19
C ILE A 106 -13.20 32.70 4.04
N GLY A 107 -13.66 32.44 2.81
CA GLY A 107 -15.07 32.20 2.51
C GLY A 107 -15.57 30.88 3.09
N SER A 108 -16.89 30.79 3.35
CA SER A 108 -17.52 29.60 3.92
C SER A 108 -17.41 28.35 3.04
N GLU A 109 -17.21 28.54 1.74
CA GLU A 109 -17.09 27.50 0.72
C GLU A 109 -15.68 27.47 0.09
N SER A 110 -14.73 28.25 0.62
CA SER A 110 -13.37 28.30 0.07
C SER A 110 -12.64 26.98 0.27
N THR A 111 -11.85 26.60 -0.73
CA THR A 111 -11.15 25.32 -0.72
C THR A 111 -9.90 25.37 0.16
N GLN A 112 -9.38 24.18 0.54
CA GLN A 112 -8.27 24.07 1.47
C GLN A 112 -6.97 24.67 0.91
N ASP A 113 -6.72 24.56 -0.39
CA ASP A 113 -5.60 25.20 -1.07
C ASP A 113 -5.67 26.70 -0.99
N GLU A 114 -6.84 27.29 -1.25
CA GLU A 114 -7.02 28.72 -1.30
C GLU A 114 -6.81 29.35 0.08
N SER A 115 -7.45 28.77 1.10
CA SER A 115 -7.30 29.22 2.49
C SER A 115 -5.89 28.99 3.03
N GLY A 116 -5.27 27.86 2.68
CA GLY A 116 -3.86 27.57 3.01
C GLY A 116 -2.88 28.51 2.30
N ALA A 117 -3.11 28.79 1.02
CA ALA A 117 -2.31 29.73 0.24
C ALA A 117 -2.46 31.16 0.77
N ALA A 118 -3.67 31.59 1.13
CA ALA A 118 -3.90 32.90 1.74
C ALA A 118 -3.08 33.09 3.03
N ALA A 119 -3.05 32.07 3.89
CA ALA A 119 -2.25 32.10 5.12
C ALA A 119 -0.75 32.19 4.84
N ILE A 120 -0.22 31.37 3.91
CA ILE A 120 1.22 31.38 3.56
C ILE A 120 1.63 32.69 2.89
N LEU A 121 0.83 33.18 1.94
CA LEU A 121 1.08 34.42 1.22
C LEU A 121 1.01 35.64 2.14
N THR A 122 0.18 35.59 3.18
CA THR A 122 0.14 36.63 4.22
C THR A 122 1.45 36.72 4.99
N VAL A 123 2.07 35.58 5.34
CA VAL A 123 3.40 35.55 5.95
C VAL A 123 4.45 36.15 5.00
N GLY A 124 4.41 35.78 3.72
CA GLY A 124 5.32 36.35 2.71
C GLY A 124 5.11 37.86 2.48
N LEU A 125 3.88 38.35 2.62
CA LEU A 125 3.59 39.78 2.55
C LEU A 125 4.09 40.52 3.80
N ASP A 126 3.97 39.94 4.99
CA ASP A 126 4.50 40.51 6.24
C ASP A 126 6.03 40.56 6.26
N ASP A 127 6.71 39.54 5.71
CA ASP A 127 8.17 39.52 5.57
C ASP A 127 8.68 40.71 4.72
N LYS A 128 7.87 41.23 3.78
CA LYS A 128 8.17 42.47 3.03
C LYS A 128 8.27 43.70 3.95
N PHE A 129 7.50 43.70 5.02
CA PHE A 129 7.49 44.74 6.06
C PHE A 129 8.36 44.36 7.25
N ASN A 130 9.30 43.43 7.07
CA ASN A 130 10.21 42.93 8.11
C ASN A 130 9.48 42.35 9.34
N GLY A 131 8.27 41.81 9.17
CA GLY A 131 7.46 41.29 10.27
C GLY A 131 6.75 42.36 11.11
N ALA A 132 6.66 43.59 10.59
CA ALA A 132 6.04 44.72 11.29
C ALA A 132 4.51 44.80 11.09
N ALA A 133 3.94 44.00 10.18
CA ALA A 133 2.51 44.02 9.95
C ALA A 133 1.76 43.15 10.97
N ILE A 134 0.55 43.57 11.35
CA ILE A 134 -0.33 42.77 12.20
C ILE A 134 -1.16 41.86 11.30
N GLN A 135 -1.07 40.54 11.52
CA GLN A 135 -1.81 39.55 10.74
C GLN A 135 -3.12 39.18 11.43
N HIS A 136 -4.23 39.23 10.69
CA HIS A 136 -5.59 38.96 11.17
C HIS A 136 -6.21 37.84 10.34
N ARG A 137 -6.82 36.87 11.00
CA ARG A 137 -7.60 35.81 10.35
C ARG A 137 -9.08 36.19 10.38
N GLU A 138 -9.69 36.31 9.21
CA GLU A 138 -11.10 36.65 9.08
C GLU A 138 -11.85 35.49 8.40
N THR A 139 -13.04 35.16 8.87
CA THR A 139 -13.87 34.10 8.28
C THR A 139 -15.26 34.62 8.04
N LEU A 140 -15.88 34.22 6.93
CA LEU A 140 -17.24 34.64 6.56
C LEU A 140 -18.21 34.50 7.74
N GLY A 141 -18.90 35.58 8.09
CA GLY A 141 -19.92 35.62 9.14
C GLY A 141 -19.38 35.81 10.56
N HIS A 142 -18.06 35.83 10.73
CA HIS A 142 -17.38 36.04 12.01
C HIS A 142 -16.28 37.10 11.91
N GLU A 143 -16.39 38.03 10.96
CA GLU A 143 -15.39 39.07 10.75
C GLU A 143 -15.29 40.05 11.92
N SER A 144 -14.07 40.50 12.19
CA SER A 144 -13.80 41.53 13.18
C SER A 144 -14.46 42.87 12.78
N GLN A 145 -14.85 43.66 13.78
CA GLN A 145 -15.35 45.01 13.52
C GLN A 145 -14.31 45.89 12.84
N GLN A 146 -13.02 45.65 13.11
CA GLN A 146 -11.92 46.35 12.44
C GLN A 146 -11.92 46.04 10.94
N PHE A 147 -12.02 44.77 10.54
CA PHE A 147 -12.11 44.37 9.15
C PHE A 147 -13.36 44.92 8.45
N LEU A 148 -14.53 44.78 9.09
CA LEU A 148 -15.80 45.28 8.54
C LEU A 148 -15.77 46.80 8.29
N SER A 149 -15.09 47.55 9.17
CA SER A 149 -14.95 49.01 9.05
C SER A 149 -14.15 49.47 7.81
N LEU A 150 -13.37 48.57 7.19
CA LEU A 150 -12.60 48.86 5.98
C LEU A 150 -13.49 49.07 4.75
N PHE A 151 -14.69 48.49 4.74
CA PHE A 151 -15.58 48.46 3.57
C PHE A 151 -16.90 49.19 3.86
N ARG A 152 -17.10 50.36 3.25
CA ARG A 152 -18.34 51.15 3.38
C ARG A 152 -19.17 51.06 2.09
N PRO A 153 -20.52 50.97 2.17
CA PRO A 153 -21.35 50.95 3.38
C PRO A 153 -21.35 49.59 4.11
N ALA A 154 -21.05 48.48 3.42
CA ALA A 154 -20.89 47.15 3.99
C ALA A 154 -20.19 46.23 2.97
N ILE A 155 -19.65 45.11 3.44
CA ILE A 155 -19.22 44.00 2.59
C ILE A 155 -20.43 43.31 1.93
N ARG A 156 -20.20 42.68 0.78
CA ARG A 156 -21.20 41.89 0.04
C ARG A 156 -20.66 40.50 -0.22
N TYR A 157 -21.43 39.47 0.16
CA TYR A 157 -21.10 38.09 -0.17
C TYR A 157 -21.71 37.70 -1.52
N ILE A 158 -20.91 37.04 -2.35
CA ILE A 158 -21.29 36.55 -3.68
C ILE A 158 -21.17 35.03 -3.68
N ASP A 159 -22.19 34.33 -4.17
CA ASP A 159 -22.14 32.88 -4.29
C ASP A 159 -21.12 32.43 -5.36
N GLY A 160 -20.55 31.25 -5.15
CA GLY A 160 -19.51 30.68 -6.01
C GLY A 160 -18.12 31.26 -5.74
N GLY A 161 -17.15 30.81 -6.53
CA GLY A 161 -15.75 31.22 -6.41
C GLY A 161 -14.86 30.66 -7.52
N ALA A 162 -13.55 30.77 -7.35
CA ALA A 162 -12.59 30.20 -8.28
C ALA A 162 -12.63 28.68 -8.15
N ALA A 163 -12.25 27.99 -9.21
CA ALA A 163 -11.98 26.57 -9.07
C ALA A 163 -10.72 26.41 -8.20
N SER A 164 -10.74 25.42 -7.30
CA SER A 164 -9.55 24.99 -6.56
C SER A 164 -8.35 24.85 -7.51
N GLY A 165 -7.22 25.45 -7.12
CA GLY A 165 -5.93 25.26 -7.76
C GLY A 165 -5.33 23.88 -7.48
N PHE A 166 -5.84 23.16 -6.49
CA PHE A 166 -5.56 21.72 -6.42
C PHE A 166 -6.16 21.05 -7.66
N ASN A 167 -5.36 20.21 -8.31
CA ASN A 167 -5.95 19.11 -9.05
C ASN A 167 -6.86 18.35 -8.07
N HIS A 168 -8.11 18.07 -8.45
CA HIS A 168 -9.02 17.25 -7.65
C HIS A 168 -8.43 15.84 -7.54
N VAL A 169 -7.51 15.67 -6.60
CA VAL A 169 -7.00 14.38 -6.18
C VAL A 169 -8.05 13.87 -5.23
N VAL A 170 -8.97 13.06 -5.75
CA VAL A 170 -9.72 12.13 -4.90
C VAL A 170 -8.67 11.47 -4.02
N THR A 171 -8.73 11.64 -2.70
CA THR A 171 -7.66 11.20 -1.79
C THR A 171 -7.49 9.69 -1.76
N ASN A 172 -8.36 8.97 -2.45
CA ASN A 172 -8.08 7.72 -3.16
C ASN A 172 -8.81 7.80 -4.51
N PRO A 173 -8.16 8.05 -5.67
CA PRO A 173 -8.76 7.51 -6.89
C PRO A 173 -8.82 6.01 -6.59
N GLY A 174 -10.02 5.41 -6.56
CA GLY A 174 -10.21 4.03 -6.08
C GLY A 174 -9.03 3.18 -6.50
N ALA A 175 -8.35 2.56 -5.54
CA ALA A 175 -7.07 1.91 -5.81
C ALA A 175 -7.26 1.07 -7.07
N GLU A 176 -6.39 1.28 -8.06
CA GLU A 176 -6.59 0.72 -9.40
C GLU A 176 -7.01 -0.74 -9.25
N LYS A 177 -8.19 -1.08 -9.77
CA LYS A 177 -8.72 -2.45 -9.66
C LYS A 177 -7.77 -3.35 -10.43
N ARG A 178 -7.03 -4.21 -9.71
CA ARG A 178 -6.03 -5.11 -10.28
C ARG A 178 -6.48 -6.55 -10.05
N LEU A 179 -6.45 -7.36 -11.10
CA LEU A 179 -6.63 -8.80 -11.00
C LEU A 179 -5.29 -9.48 -11.27
N PHE A 180 -4.90 -10.40 -10.41
CA PHE A 180 -3.69 -11.19 -10.56
C PHE A 180 -4.04 -12.66 -10.76
N HIS A 181 -3.49 -13.27 -11.81
CA HIS A 181 -3.58 -14.69 -12.11
C HIS A 181 -2.37 -15.44 -11.52
N ILE A 182 -2.64 -16.47 -10.72
CA ILE A 182 -1.64 -17.29 -10.06
C ILE A 182 -1.68 -18.68 -10.67
N LYS A 183 -0.63 -19.00 -11.43
CA LYS A 183 -0.52 -20.26 -12.17
C LYS A 183 0.88 -20.84 -12.10
N GLY A 184 0.95 -22.16 -11.98
CA GLY A 184 2.13 -22.95 -12.29
C GLY A 184 2.29 -24.20 -11.43
N LYS A 185 3.14 -25.12 -11.88
CA LYS A 185 3.35 -26.43 -11.24
C LYS A 185 4.64 -26.51 -10.44
N LYS A 186 5.76 -26.08 -11.05
CA LYS A 186 7.09 -26.04 -10.40
C LYS A 186 7.45 -24.61 -10.00
N ASN A 187 7.23 -23.66 -10.91
CA ASN A 187 7.54 -22.25 -10.72
C ASN A 187 6.23 -21.45 -10.79
N ILE A 188 5.55 -21.28 -9.66
CA ILE A 188 4.29 -20.52 -9.61
C ILE A 188 4.57 -19.04 -9.81
N ARG A 189 3.83 -18.43 -10.73
CA ARG A 189 3.93 -17.01 -11.08
C ARG A 189 2.65 -16.29 -10.79
N VAL A 190 2.78 -15.00 -10.54
CA VAL A 190 1.68 -14.07 -10.35
C VAL A 190 1.73 -13.05 -11.49
N ARG A 191 0.66 -12.92 -12.26
CA ARG A 191 0.60 -11.97 -13.39
C ARG A 191 -0.61 -11.09 -13.28
N GLN A 192 -0.43 -9.80 -13.50
CA GLN A 192 -1.57 -8.90 -13.63
C GLN A 192 -2.27 -9.17 -14.97
N VAL A 193 -3.59 -9.31 -14.92
CA VAL A 193 -4.49 -9.54 -16.06
C VAL A 193 -5.64 -8.53 -16.01
N ASP A 194 -6.43 -8.44 -17.09
CA ASP A 194 -7.63 -7.58 -17.08
C ASP A 194 -8.58 -8.03 -15.95
N PRO A 195 -9.17 -7.09 -15.18
CA PRO A 195 -10.07 -7.41 -14.06
C PRO A 195 -11.47 -7.78 -14.57
N LEU A 196 -11.52 -8.84 -15.38
CA LEU A 196 -12.72 -9.33 -16.06
C LEU A 196 -12.83 -10.83 -15.85
N ILE A 197 -14.07 -11.33 -15.80
CA ILE A 197 -14.32 -12.77 -15.68
C ILE A 197 -13.71 -13.59 -16.84
N ALA A 198 -13.57 -12.99 -18.02
CA ALA A 198 -12.95 -13.63 -19.18
C ALA A 198 -11.44 -13.93 -19.00
N SER A 199 -10.78 -13.25 -18.04
CA SER A 199 -9.38 -13.50 -17.69
C SER A 199 -9.23 -14.59 -16.62
N MET A 200 -10.34 -15.10 -16.06
CA MET A 200 -10.36 -16.13 -15.03
C MET A 200 -10.56 -17.52 -15.61
N ASN A 201 -10.26 -18.56 -14.80
CA ASN A 201 -10.66 -19.93 -15.08
C ASN A 201 -10.82 -20.76 -13.79
N LYS A 202 -11.46 -21.93 -13.87
CA LYS A 202 -11.70 -22.81 -12.71
C LYS A 202 -10.48 -23.65 -12.27
N GLY A 203 -9.38 -23.64 -13.02
CA GLY A 203 -8.19 -24.45 -12.75
C GLY A 203 -7.05 -23.72 -12.05
N ASP A 204 -7.14 -22.41 -11.84
CA ASP A 204 -6.07 -21.60 -11.27
C ASP A 204 -6.59 -20.70 -10.13
N CYS A 205 -5.67 -20.01 -9.42
CA CYS A 205 -6.04 -19.03 -8.39
C CYS A 205 -5.97 -17.60 -8.92
N PHE A 206 -6.81 -16.71 -8.37
CA PHE A 206 -6.86 -15.29 -8.73
C PHE A 206 -6.89 -14.41 -7.49
N VAL A 207 -6.16 -13.29 -7.51
CA VAL A 207 -6.17 -12.29 -6.42
C VAL A 207 -6.71 -10.99 -6.99
N LEU A 208 -7.88 -10.56 -6.52
CA LEU A 208 -8.48 -9.27 -6.87
C LEU A 208 -8.11 -8.25 -5.79
N ASP A 209 -7.43 -7.20 -6.20
CA ASP A 209 -7.07 -6.07 -5.37
C ASP A 209 -7.90 -4.85 -5.78
N ILE A 210 -8.72 -4.35 -4.85
CA ILE A 210 -9.65 -3.25 -5.09
C ILE A 210 -9.78 -2.39 -3.84
N ASP A 211 -9.49 -1.09 -3.97
CA ASP A 211 -9.47 -0.16 -2.84
C ASP A 211 -8.54 -0.63 -1.70
N ASN A 212 -9.10 -1.10 -0.57
CA ASN A 212 -8.35 -1.74 0.52
C ASN A 212 -8.73 -3.22 0.69
N ASP A 213 -9.63 -3.75 -0.12
CA ASP A 213 -10.10 -5.13 -0.01
C ASP A 213 -9.34 -6.02 -0.99
N ILE A 214 -8.91 -7.18 -0.49
CA ILE A 214 -8.15 -8.15 -1.27
C ILE A 214 -8.92 -9.47 -1.23
N TYR A 215 -9.33 -9.95 -2.39
CA TYR A 215 -10.04 -11.20 -2.51
C TYR A 215 -9.18 -12.27 -3.18
N VAL A 216 -9.13 -13.46 -2.61
CA VAL A 216 -8.46 -14.63 -3.19
C VAL A 216 -9.52 -15.60 -3.70
N TYR A 217 -9.73 -15.63 -5.02
CA TYR A 217 -10.56 -16.65 -5.65
C TYR A 217 -9.74 -17.91 -5.93
N VAL A 218 -10.18 -19.05 -5.41
CA VAL A 218 -9.54 -20.35 -5.61
C VAL A 218 -10.42 -21.16 -6.56
N GLY A 219 -9.91 -21.41 -7.78
CA GLY A 219 -10.58 -22.28 -8.74
C GLY A 219 -10.74 -23.70 -8.19
N ASP A 220 -11.85 -24.35 -8.55
CA ASP A 220 -12.24 -25.66 -8.02
C ASP A 220 -11.19 -26.76 -8.35
N SER A 221 -10.42 -26.59 -9.44
CA SER A 221 -9.34 -27.50 -9.84
C SER A 221 -7.93 -26.93 -9.59
N ALA A 222 -7.80 -25.81 -8.86
CA ALA A 222 -6.51 -25.19 -8.57
C ALA A 222 -5.63 -26.05 -7.66
N ASN A 223 -4.33 -26.08 -7.94
CA ASN A 223 -3.43 -26.95 -7.19
C ASN A 223 -3.03 -26.36 -5.83
N HIS A 224 -2.65 -27.22 -4.87
CA HIS A 224 -2.34 -26.81 -3.50
C HIS A 224 -1.24 -25.74 -3.42
N LYS A 225 -0.24 -25.80 -4.30
CA LYS A 225 0.86 -24.84 -4.28
C LYS A 225 0.39 -23.47 -4.80
N GLU A 226 -0.45 -23.43 -5.83
CA GLU A 226 -1.07 -22.19 -6.32
C GLU A 226 -1.89 -21.52 -5.23
N ARG A 227 -2.69 -22.30 -4.48
CA ARG A 227 -3.46 -21.79 -3.34
C ARG A 227 -2.57 -21.14 -2.28
N LEU A 228 -1.50 -21.81 -1.86
CA LEU A 228 -0.55 -21.25 -0.88
C LEU A 228 0.13 -19.98 -1.41
N LYS A 229 0.50 -19.96 -2.68
CA LYS A 229 1.13 -18.79 -3.31
C LYS A 229 0.15 -17.61 -3.43
N ALA A 230 -1.11 -17.87 -3.77
CA ALA A 230 -2.15 -16.84 -3.86
C ALA A 230 -2.42 -16.20 -2.50
N ILE A 231 -2.57 -16.99 -1.43
CA ILE A 231 -2.74 -16.48 -0.06
C ILE A 231 -1.50 -15.69 0.38
N SER A 232 -0.30 -16.22 0.14
CA SER A 232 0.94 -15.51 0.47
C SER A 232 1.06 -14.18 -0.28
N PHE A 233 0.74 -14.16 -1.57
CA PHE A 233 0.77 -12.96 -2.39
C PHE A 233 -0.27 -11.93 -1.93
N ALA A 234 -1.50 -12.36 -1.62
CA ALA A 234 -2.55 -11.48 -1.11
C ALA A 234 -2.15 -10.79 0.21
N ASN A 235 -1.51 -11.54 1.13
CA ASN A 235 -0.96 -10.93 2.35
C ASN A 235 0.18 -9.95 2.05
N GLN A 236 1.05 -10.25 1.08
CA GLN A 236 2.08 -9.30 0.65
C GLN A 236 1.48 -8.01 0.07
N VAL A 237 0.43 -8.10 -0.74
CA VAL A 237 -0.28 -6.92 -1.25
C VAL A 237 -0.86 -6.12 -0.08
N ARG A 238 -1.52 -6.77 0.89
CA ARG A 238 -2.03 -6.10 2.10
C ARG A 238 -0.91 -5.37 2.85
N ASP A 239 0.16 -6.08 3.18
CA ASP A 239 1.17 -5.59 4.11
C ASP A 239 2.10 -4.58 3.45
N GLN A 240 2.49 -4.81 2.20
CA GLN A 240 3.50 -4.02 1.50
C GLN A 240 2.89 -2.93 0.63
N ASP A 241 1.83 -3.23 -0.12
CA ASP A 241 1.22 -2.25 -1.03
C ASP A 241 0.19 -1.38 -0.26
N HIS A 242 -0.57 -1.98 0.67
CA HIS A 242 -1.60 -1.27 1.44
C HIS A 242 -1.18 -0.86 2.86
N ASN A 243 0.07 -1.12 3.26
CA ASN A 243 0.62 -0.83 4.58
C ASN A 243 -0.13 -1.53 5.73
N GLY A 244 -0.53 -2.77 5.51
CA GLY A 244 -1.31 -3.59 6.45
C GLY A 244 -2.77 -3.16 6.59
N ARG A 245 -3.21 -2.14 5.84
CA ARG A 245 -4.61 -1.72 5.79
C ARG A 245 -5.32 -2.62 4.79
N GLY A 246 -6.48 -3.16 5.18
CA GLY A 246 -7.25 -4.03 4.31
C GLY A 246 -7.45 -5.43 4.83
N LYS A 247 -8.40 -6.15 4.23
CA LYS A 247 -8.77 -7.51 4.59
C LYS A 247 -8.49 -8.45 3.43
N VAL A 248 -7.97 -9.64 3.74
CA VAL A 248 -7.83 -10.72 2.77
C VAL A 248 -8.99 -11.68 2.95
N ASP A 249 -9.88 -11.74 1.97
CA ASP A 249 -11.04 -12.63 1.95
C ASP A 249 -10.83 -13.76 0.94
N ILE A 250 -10.90 -15.01 1.40
CA ILE A 250 -10.68 -16.19 0.57
C ILE A 250 -12.04 -16.73 0.11
N VAL A 251 -12.20 -16.90 -1.20
CA VAL A 251 -13.39 -17.42 -1.87
C VAL A 251 -13.00 -18.71 -2.58
N ASP A 252 -13.37 -19.84 -1.97
CA ASP A 252 -13.15 -21.19 -2.50
C ASP A 252 -14.49 -21.93 -2.70
N GLN A 253 -14.45 -23.22 -3.03
CA GLN A 253 -15.64 -24.03 -3.30
C GLN A 253 -16.56 -24.26 -2.09
N TYR A 254 -16.07 -23.99 -0.88
CA TYR A 254 -16.83 -24.15 0.36
C TYR A 254 -17.35 -22.82 0.91
N SER A 255 -17.07 -21.71 0.21
CA SER A 255 -17.48 -20.38 0.62
C SER A 255 -18.98 -20.17 0.41
N SER A 256 -19.59 -19.35 1.27
CA SER A 256 -21.02 -19.05 1.19
C SER A 256 -21.37 -18.32 -0.10
N ASP A 257 -22.60 -18.48 -0.60
CA ASP A 257 -23.09 -17.74 -1.77
C ASP A 257 -22.96 -16.22 -1.59
N THR A 258 -23.07 -15.74 -0.36
CA THR A 258 -22.90 -14.32 -0.04
C THR A 258 -21.46 -13.85 -0.27
N ASP A 259 -20.45 -14.64 0.12
CA ASP A 259 -19.04 -14.28 -0.07
C ASP A 259 -18.60 -14.42 -1.52
N VAL A 260 -19.14 -15.43 -2.23
CA VAL A 260 -18.99 -15.58 -3.67
C VAL A 260 -19.59 -14.36 -4.40
N GLN A 261 -20.80 -13.94 -4.02
CA GLN A 261 -21.45 -12.78 -4.63
C GLN A 261 -20.68 -11.48 -4.37
N LYS A 262 -20.10 -11.29 -3.18
CA LYS A 262 -19.24 -10.13 -2.89
C LYS A 262 -18.05 -10.06 -3.84
N TYR A 263 -17.37 -11.18 -4.08
CA TYR A 263 -16.25 -11.25 -5.02
C TYR A 263 -16.64 -10.79 -6.42
N PHE A 264 -17.69 -11.37 -7.00
CA PHE A 264 -18.09 -11.03 -8.38
C PHE A 264 -18.68 -9.62 -8.50
N THR A 265 -19.29 -9.12 -7.42
CA THR A 265 -19.72 -7.72 -7.32
C THR A 265 -18.50 -6.78 -7.32
N ALA A 266 -17.46 -7.11 -6.55
CA ALA A 266 -16.21 -6.35 -6.51
C ALA A 266 -15.47 -6.41 -7.86
N LEU A 267 -15.44 -7.58 -8.51
CA LEU A 267 -14.92 -7.74 -9.87
C LEU A 267 -15.69 -6.85 -10.85
N GLY A 268 -17.01 -6.72 -10.65
CA GLY A 268 -17.92 -5.89 -11.45
C GLY A 268 -18.51 -6.63 -12.64
N SER A 269 -18.35 -7.97 -12.70
CA SER A 269 -18.95 -8.80 -13.74
C SER A 269 -19.03 -10.27 -13.31
N GLY A 270 -20.08 -10.96 -13.78
CA GLY A 270 -20.19 -12.42 -13.79
C GLY A 270 -20.61 -13.10 -12.49
N THR A 271 -20.54 -14.43 -12.50
CA THR A 271 -20.88 -15.34 -11.39
C THR A 271 -19.98 -16.58 -11.44
N ARG A 272 -19.97 -17.39 -10.37
CA ARG A 272 -19.16 -18.62 -10.28
C ARG A 272 -19.40 -19.58 -11.45
N ASP A 273 -20.66 -19.74 -11.85
CA ASP A 273 -21.06 -20.72 -12.86
C ASP A 273 -20.54 -20.41 -14.25
N ILE A 274 -20.31 -19.13 -14.56
CA ILE A 274 -19.85 -18.68 -15.87
C ILE A 274 -18.34 -18.41 -15.93
N VAL A 275 -17.60 -18.72 -14.86
CA VAL A 275 -16.13 -18.72 -14.90
C VAL A 275 -15.69 -19.77 -15.93
N PRO A 276 -14.84 -19.42 -16.92
CA PRO A 276 -14.39 -20.37 -17.93
C PRO A 276 -13.75 -21.62 -17.34
N GLU A 277 -13.93 -22.76 -18.00
CA GLU A 277 -13.12 -23.95 -17.71
C GLU A 277 -11.66 -23.67 -18.04
N ALA A 278 -10.74 -24.33 -17.32
CA ALA A 278 -9.33 -24.24 -17.65
C ALA A 278 -9.11 -24.77 -19.08
N SER A 279 -8.45 -23.96 -19.92
CA SER A 279 -8.09 -24.37 -21.28
C SER A 279 -7.33 -25.70 -21.22
N ALA A 280 -7.74 -26.71 -22.00
CA ALA A 280 -7.07 -28.01 -22.09
C ALA A 280 -5.68 -27.95 -22.80
N GLY A 281 -5.02 -26.80 -22.79
CA GLY A 281 -3.94 -26.44 -23.70
C GLY A 281 -2.57 -26.32 -23.04
N GLY A 282 -1.74 -27.34 -23.28
CA GLY A 282 -0.28 -27.28 -23.18
C GLY A 282 0.31 -27.89 -21.91
N ASP A 283 1.38 -28.67 -22.06
CA ASP A 283 2.23 -29.08 -20.92
C ASP A 283 2.67 -27.80 -20.19
N ASP A 284 2.05 -27.49 -19.03
CA ASP A 284 2.25 -26.25 -18.28
C ASP A 284 3.74 -25.90 -18.15
N GLN A 285 4.62 -26.90 -18.08
CA GLN A 285 6.07 -26.72 -18.03
C GLN A 285 6.68 -26.07 -19.27
N THR A 286 6.17 -26.34 -20.47
CA THR A 286 6.68 -25.74 -21.72
C THR A 286 6.27 -24.29 -21.87
N PHE A 287 5.01 -23.97 -21.53
CA PHE A 287 4.50 -22.60 -21.49
C PHE A 287 5.22 -21.78 -20.40
N GLU A 288 5.34 -22.33 -19.18
CA GLU A 288 6.10 -21.73 -18.06
C GLU A 288 7.54 -21.38 -18.44
N ARG A 289 8.26 -22.29 -19.12
CA ARG A 289 9.66 -22.07 -19.57
C ARG A 289 9.76 -20.98 -20.62
N SER A 290 8.86 -20.99 -21.61
CA SER A 290 8.88 -19.98 -22.68
C SER A 290 8.66 -18.57 -22.13
N GLU A 291 7.78 -18.41 -21.14
CA GLU A 291 7.54 -17.13 -20.49
C GLU A 291 8.60 -16.79 -19.45
N GLU A 292 9.30 -17.78 -18.88
CA GLU A 292 10.49 -17.54 -18.08
C GLU A 292 11.59 -16.92 -18.91
N ASP A 293 11.86 -17.48 -20.07
CA ASP A 293 12.90 -17.02 -20.99
C ASP A 293 12.56 -15.66 -21.61
N ALA A 294 11.27 -15.35 -21.78
CA ALA A 294 10.80 -14.08 -22.35
C ALA A 294 11.02 -12.85 -21.46
N VAL A 295 11.16 -13.00 -20.13
CA VAL A 295 11.37 -11.84 -19.23
C VAL A 295 12.74 -11.22 -19.47
N ILE A 296 12.81 -9.91 -19.68
CA ILE A 296 14.07 -9.18 -19.91
C ILE A 296 14.20 -8.03 -18.91
N LEU A 297 15.29 -8.01 -18.16
CA LEU A 297 15.70 -6.88 -17.34
C LEU A 297 16.80 -6.11 -18.10
N SER A 298 16.63 -4.80 -18.32
CA SER A 298 17.61 -3.96 -19.00
C SER A 298 18.03 -2.78 -18.12
N GLU A 299 19.35 -2.58 -17.97
CA GLU A 299 19.96 -1.40 -17.34
C GLU A 299 19.99 -0.25 -18.36
N ILE A 300 19.52 0.92 -17.94
CA ILE A 300 19.52 2.17 -18.70
C ILE A 300 20.53 3.09 -18.02
N SER A 301 21.70 3.25 -18.64
CA SER A 301 22.84 3.96 -18.06
C SER A 301 23.44 4.97 -19.04
N ASP A 302 23.82 6.15 -18.55
CA ASP A 302 24.61 7.15 -19.29
C ASP A 302 26.11 7.14 -18.94
N SER A 303 26.55 6.25 -18.05
CA SER A 303 27.93 6.12 -17.54
C SER A 303 29.02 5.96 -18.61
N LYS A 304 28.65 5.49 -19.81
CA LYS A 304 29.55 5.31 -20.96
C LYS A 304 29.61 6.55 -21.88
N GLY A 305 29.11 7.70 -21.43
CA GLY A 305 29.06 8.96 -22.18
C GLY A 305 27.91 9.06 -23.18
N SER A 306 27.21 7.95 -23.45
CA SER A 306 25.96 7.89 -24.20
C SER A 306 24.98 6.96 -23.49
N LEU A 307 23.69 7.23 -23.64
CA LEU A 307 22.66 6.44 -22.98
C LEU A 307 22.49 5.09 -23.69
N VAL A 308 22.73 3.99 -22.97
CA VAL A 308 22.68 2.63 -23.52
C VAL A 308 21.74 1.76 -22.69
N ALA A 309 20.90 0.98 -23.39
CA ALA A 309 20.08 -0.06 -22.77
C ALA A 309 20.82 -1.41 -22.87
N THR A 310 21.23 -1.97 -21.73
CA THR A 310 21.99 -3.22 -21.67
C THR A 310 21.15 -4.32 -21.00
N PRO A 311 20.81 -5.43 -21.67
CA PRO A 311 20.08 -6.53 -21.04
C PRO A 311 20.96 -7.29 -20.04
N LEU A 312 20.38 -7.65 -18.89
CA LEU A 312 21.00 -8.43 -17.83
C LEU A 312 20.72 -9.92 -17.99
N ARG A 313 21.61 -10.76 -17.43
CA ARG A 313 21.47 -12.21 -17.44
C ARG A 313 20.66 -12.70 -16.24
N LYS A 314 19.91 -13.80 -16.45
CA LYS A 314 19.19 -14.52 -15.40
C LYS A 314 20.12 -15.45 -14.61
N PRO A 315 19.76 -15.83 -13.37
CA PRO A 315 18.63 -15.33 -12.59
C PRO A 315 18.87 -13.89 -12.11
N PHE A 316 17.82 -13.07 -12.09
CA PHE A 316 17.93 -11.71 -11.58
C PHE A 316 18.02 -11.71 -10.05
N ARG A 317 18.83 -10.83 -9.49
CA ARG A 317 19.04 -10.65 -8.05
C ARG A 317 18.86 -9.19 -7.67
N GLN A 318 18.38 -8.92 -6.45
CA GLN A 318 18.17 -7.54 -6.00
C GLN A 318 19.45 -6.69 -6.11
N GLU A 319 20.62 -7.29 -5.89
CA GLU A 319 21.95 -6.66 -6.06
C GLU A 319 22.23 -6.14 -7.48
N ASN A 320 21.47 -6.61 -8.49
CA ASN A 320 21.59 -6.11 -9.86
C ASN A 320 20.99 -4.71 -10.03
N LEU A 321 20.11 -4.27 -9.12
CA LEU A 321 19.47 -2.96 -9.16
C LEU A 321 20.34 -1.93 -8.45
N LYS A 322 21.22 -1.25 -9.20
CA LYS A 322 22.11 -0.22 -8.65
C LYS A 322 21.35 1.08 -8.39
N PRO A 323 21.50 1.72 -7.23
CA PRO A 323 20.85 2.99 -6.92
C PRO A 323 21.16 4.14 -7.91
N GLN A 324 22.29 4.04 -8.62
CA GLN A 324 22.78 5.04 -9.56
C GLN A 324 22.14 4.93 -10.95
N GLU A 325 21.36 3.88 -11.22
CA GLU A 325 20.91 3.57 -12.57
C GLU A 325 19.38 3.41 -12.64
N ALA A 326 18.82 3.42 -13.85
CA ALA A 326 17.43 3.07 -14.10
C ALA A 326 17.34 1.71 -14.79
N TYR A 327 16.24 0.98 -14.58
CA TYR A 327 16.05 -0.35 -15.16
C TYR A 327 14.65 -0.51 -15.75
N ILE A 328 14.54 -1.29 -16.83
CA ILE A 328 13.27 -1.72 -17.42
C ILE A 328 13.16 -3.23 -17.29
N LEU A 329 12.12 -3.72 -16.61
CA LEU A 329 11.75 -5.12 -16.56
C LEU A 329 10.54 -5.35 -17.48
N ASP A 330 10.80 -5.96 -18.63
CA ASP A 330 9.80 -6.37 -19.62
C ASP A 330 9.37 -7.80 -19.31
N THR A 331 8.15 -7.98 -18.80
CA THR A 331 7.63 -9.31 -18.41
C THR A 331 6.86 -10.01 -19.52
N VAL A 332 6.69 -9.35 -20.66
CA VAL A 332 5.98 -9.78 -21.88
C VAL A 332 4.48 -10.05 -21.74
N SER A 333 4.05 -10.76 -20.70
CA SER A 333 2.64 -11.14 -20.47
C SER A 333 2.01 -10.51 -19.23
N GLY A 334 2.80 -9.84 -18.38
CA GLY A 334 2.33 -8.98 -17.29
C GLY A 334 2.67 -7.50 -17.55
N SER A 335 2.94 -6.71 -16.52
CA SER A 335 3.30 -5.30 -16.66
C SER A 335 4.76 -5.07 -17.08
N ILE A 336 5.03 -3.94 -17.71
CA ILE A 336 6.39 -3.41 -17.93
C ILE A 336 6.74 -2.53 -16.75
N TYR A 337 7.78 -2.86 -16.00
CA TYR A 337 8.19 -2.09 -14.83
C TYR A 337 9.40 -1.21 -15.12
N VAL A 338 9.35 0.05 -14.72
CA VAL A 338 10.46 0.99 -14.81
C VAL A 338 10.95 1.30 -13.40
N TRP A 339 12.02 0.63 -12.98
CA TRP A 339 12.64 0.84 -11.68
C TRP A 339 13.62 2.02 -11.74
N LEU A 340 13.48 2.97 -10.81
CA LEU A 340 14.24 4.21 -10.81
C LEU A 340 15.11 4.29 -9.55
N GLY A 341 16.42 4.16 -9.74
CA GLY A 341 17.41 4.34 -8.68
C GLY A 341 17.32 5.73 -8.06
N ARG A 342 17.51 5.80 -6.74
CA ARG A 342 17.44 7.06 -5.99
C ARG A 342 18.48 8.07 -6.48
N GLN A 343 19.65 7.59 -6.92
CA GLN A 343 20.79 8.37 -7.39
C GLN A 343 20.85 8.48 -8.94
N ALA A 344 19.95 7.82 -9.67
CA ALA A 344 19.92 7.86 -11.13
C ALA A 344 19.65 9.27 -11.68
N THR A 345 20.25 9.58 -12.84
CA THR A 345 20.21 10.91 -13.43
C THR A 345 18.81 11.23 -13.95
N LYS A 346 18.49 12.54 -14.09
CA LYS A 346 17.21 12.96 -14.68
C LYS A 346 17.06 12.46 -16.13
N ARG A 347 18.19 12.36 -16.84
CA ARG A 347 18.24 11.88 -18.23
C ARG A 347 17.88 10.39 -18.29
N GLU A 348 18.52 9.56 -17.48
CA GLU A 348 18.22 8.13 -17.37
C GLU A 348 16.76 7.86 -17.00
N LYS A 349 16.25 8.57 -15.98
CA LYS A 349 14.85 8.44 -15.54
C LYS A 349 13.84 8.77 -16.66
N THR A 350 14.11 9.84 -17.41
CA THR A 350 13.22 10.28 -18.50
C THR A 350 13.25 9.27 -19.65
N GLU A 351 14.43 8.78 -19.99
CA GLU A 351 14.56 7.90 -21.15
C GLU A 351 14.13 6.47 -20.87
N ALA A 352 14.34 5.96 -19.65
CA ALA A 352 13.79 4.67 -19.24
C ALA A 352 12.26 4.67 -19.38
N MET A 353 11.59 5.76 -18.99
CA MET A 353 10.14 5.92 -19.17
C MET A 353 9.74 6.01 -20.65
N SER A 354 10.44 6.81 -21.44
CA SER A 354 10.19 6.95 -22.89
C SER A 354 10.31 5.62 -23.62
N LYS A 355 11.38 4.86 -23.32
CA LYS A 355 11.65 3.55 -23.92
C LYS A 355 10.64 2.50 -23.49
N ALA A 356 10.19 2.50 -22.24
CA ALA A 356 9.12 1.61 -21.79
C ALA A 356 7.78 1.89 -22.50
N GLN A 357 7.44 3.17 -22.69
CA GLN A 357 6.27 3.58 -23.47
C GLN A 357 6.39 3.19 -24.95
N GLN A 358 7.59 3.28 -25.52
CA GLN A 358 7.85 2.80 -26.87
C GLN A 358 7.69 1.28 -26.99
N LEU A 359 8.21 0.51 -26.02
CA LEU A 359 8.01 -0.94 -25.98
C LEU A 359 6.52 -1.29 -26.00
N LEU A 360 5.73 -0.61 -25.17
CA LEU A 360 4.28 -0.81 -25.09
C LEU A 360 3.57 -0.56 -26.44
N ARG A 361 3.99 0.45 -27.20
CA ARG A 361 3.39 0.80 -28.51
C ARG A 361 3.86 -0.07 -29.66
N CYS A 362 5.13 -0.46 -29.65
CA CYS A 362 5.78 -1.12 -30.79
C CYS A 362 5.63 -2.65 -30.76
N LYS A 363 5.37 -3.24 -29.59
CA LYS A 363 5.14 -4.68 -29.46
C LYS A 363 3.65 -4.95 -29.29
N ASN A 364 3.16 -6.03 -29.88
CA ASN A 364 1.77 -6.45 -29.80
C ASN A 364 1.47 -7.12 -28.44
N TYR A 365 1.57 -6.33 -27.36
CA TYR A 365 1.26 -6.81 -26.02
C TYR A 365 -0.25 -6.94 -25.81
N PRO A 366 -0.69 -7.83 -24.90
CA PRO A 366 -2.07 -7.86 -24.46
C PRO A 366 -2.56 -6.53 -23.90
N SER A 367 -3.88 -6.29 -23.94
CA SER A 367 -4.54 -5.03 -23.52
C SER A 367 -4.24 -4.62 -22.08
N TRP A 368 -4.04 -5.59 -21.19
CA TRP A 368 -3.77 -5.38 -19.76
C TRP A 368 -2.33 -4.94 -19.44
N VAL A 369 -1.40 -5.07 -20.40
CA VAL A 369 0.00 -4.71 -20.17
C VAL A 369 0.12 -3.20 -20.06
N GLN A 370 0.67 -2.73 -18.94
CA GLN A 370 0.87 -1.31 -18.67
C GLN A 370 2.31 -1.02 -18.23
N VAL A 371 2.70 0.26 -18.33
CA VAL A 371 3.99 0.75 -17.84
C VAL A 371 3.84 1.24 -16.41
N THR A 372 4.43 0.51 -15.45
CA THR A 372 4.41 0.85 -14.04
C THR A 372 5.74 1.48 -13.63
N ARG A 373 5.71 2.71 -13.10
CA ARG A 373 6.88 3.40 -12.57
C ARG A 373 7.12 2.99 -11.12
N ILE A 374 8.34 2.55 -10.80
CA ILE A 374 8.73 2.10 -9.47
C ILE A 374 9.94 2.92 -8.97
N PRO A 375 9.73 3.90 -8.08
CA PRO A 375 10.83 4.46 -7.29
C PRO A 375 11.53 3.39 -6.44
N GLN A 376 12.85 3.50 -6.28
CA GLN A 376 13.61 2.64 -5.35
C GLN A 376 13.02 2.69 -3.94
N GLY A 377 12.81 1.52 -3.33
CA GLY A 377 12.23 1.35 -1.99
C GLY A 377 10.70 1.32 -1.96
N THR A 378 10.03 1.44 -3.10
CA THR A 378 8.57 1.31 -3.22
C THR A 378 8.20 0.17 -4.17
N GLU A 379 9.01 -0.88 -4.20
CA GLU A 379 8.79 -2.00 -5.09
C GLU A 379 7.54 -2.79 -4.68
N PRO A 380 6.57 -3.04 -5.58
CA PRO A 380 5.37 -3.81 -5.27
C PRO A 380 5.65 -5.32 -5.26
N ALA A 381 4.82 -6.09 -4.57
CA ALA A 381 4.95 -7.55 -4.48
C ALA A 381 5.05 -8.24 -5.86
N ALA A 382 4.28 -7.75 -6.85
CA ALA A 382 4.27 -8.27 -8.21
C ALA A 382 5.59 -8.06 -8.97
N PHE A 383 6.41 -7.06 -8.61
CA PHE A 383 7.73 -6.84 -9.18
C PHE A 383 8.79 -7.74 -8.53
N LYS A 384 8.74 -7.87 -7.20
CA LYS A 384 9.75 -8.60 -6.41
C LYS A 384 9.88 -10.07 -6.79
N GLN A 385 8.79 -10.70 -7.24
CA GLN A 385 8.77 -12.12 -7.61
C GLN A 385 9.77 -12.51 -8.72
N TYR A 386 10.21 -11.54 -9.54
CA TYR A 386 11.13 -11.80 -10.65
C TYR A 386 12.60 -11.90 -10.22
N PHE A 387 12.88 -11.65 -8.94
CA PHE A 387 14.22 -11.71 -8.37
C PHE A 387 14.37 -12.94 -7.48
N ALA A 388 15.45 -13.69 -7.69
CA ALA A 388 15.73 -14.92 -6.93
C ALA A 388 16.00 -14.64 -5.44
N THR A 389 16.52 -13.45 -5.13
CA THR A 389 16.78 -12.98 -3.78
C THR A 389 16.22 -11.57 -3.65
N TRP A 390 15.23 -11.39 -2.76
CA TRP A 390 14.69 -10.09 -2.40
C TRP A 390 14.60 -9.97 -0.88
N GLN A 391 15.14 -8.89 -0.32
CA GLN A 391 15.08 -8.55 1.10
C GLN A 391 14.48 -7.16 1.28
N ASP A 392 13.43 -7.07 2.11
CA ASP A 392 12.78 -5.79 2.43
C ASP A 392 13.54 -5.06 3.55
N VAL A 393 13.71 -3.74 3.39
CA VAL A 393 14.42 -2.90 4.36
C VAL A 393 13.60 -2.82 5.64
N GLY A 394 14.16 -3.26 6.77
CA GLY A 394 13.49 -3.27 8.07
C GLY A 394 12.74 -4.56 8.40
N MET A 395 12.69 -5.54 7.50
CA MET A 395 12.20 -6.89 7.81
C MET A 395 13.40 -7.82 8.02
N SER A 396 13.64 -8.22 9.27
CA SER A 396 14.67 -9.20 9.62
C SER A 396 14.23 -10.64 9.35
N HIS A 397 13.46 -10.93 8.29
CA HIS A 397 13.22 -12.30 7.83
C HIS A 397 13.11 -12.37 6.31
N SER A 398 14.20 -12.75 5.66
CA SER A 398 14.15 -13.29 4.30
C SER A 398 13.51 -14.68 4.38
N ARG A 399 12.28 -14.86 3.89
CA ARG A 399 11.79 -16.21 3.57
C ARG A 399 10.93 -16.23 2.32
N LEU A 400 11.57 -16.61 1.22
CA LEU A 400 11.06 -17.72 0.42
C LEU A 400 12.18 -18.76 0.23
N VAL A 401 11.76 -20.01 0.35
CA VAL A 401 12.54 -21.24 0.39
C VAL A 401 13.42 -21.43 -0.85
N ARG A 402 14.74 -21.48 -0.67
CA ARG A 402 15.59 -22.64 -1.06
C ARG A 402 17.04 -22.48 -0.58
N SER A 403 17.55 -23.61 -0.10
CA SER A 403 18.91 -23.96 0.30
C SER A 403 19.40 -23.47 1.66
N ALA A 404 19.78 -24.45 2.47
CA ALA A 404 20.53 -24.33 3.70
C ALA A 404 21.80 -23.48 3.50
N ASP A 405 22.08 -22.57 4.42
CA ASP A 405 23.20 -22.76 5.34
C ASP A 405 23.20 -21.74 6.49
N THR A 406 23.78 -22.19 7.59
CA THR A 406 23.82 -21.57 8.92
C THR A 406 24.65 -20.29 8.98
N LYS A 407 24.20 -19.28 9.74
CA LYS A 407 25.05 -18.67 10.79
C LYS A 407 24.30 -17.74 11.75
N THR A 408 24.53 -18.04 13.01
CA THR A 408 24.16 -17.36 14.24
C THR A 408 24.73 -15.94 14.30
N THR A 409 23.95 -14.96 14.73
CA THR A 409 24.47 -13.73 15.33
C THR A 409 23.53 -13.33 16.48
N THR A 410 24.10 -13.40 17.68
CA THR A 410 23.53 -13.08 18.99
C THR A 410 23.18 -11.60 19.07
N MET A 411 21.93 -11.30 19.48
CA MET A 411 21.55 -9.99 19.99
C MET A 411 20.74 -10.12 21.28
N SER A 412 20.87 -9.05 22.07
CA SER A 412 20.59 -8.85 23.48
C SER A 412 19.16 -9.12 23.96
N GLU A 413 19.14 -9.63 25.18
CA GLU A 413 18.06 -9.94 26.12
C GLU A 413 16.91 -8.92 26.20
N ASN A 414 15.73 -9.39 25.78
CA ASN A 414 14.50 -9.33 26.57
C ASN A 414 13.83 -10.71 26.41
N TRP A 415 14.27 -11.69 27.19
CA TRP A 415 13.81 -13.07 27.07
C TRP A 415 12.39 -13.21 27.62
N ILE A 416 11.38 -13.13 26.74
CA ILE A 416 10.03 -13.57 27.07
C ILE A 416 10.12 -15.09 27.28
N GLN A 417 9.74 -15.56 28.48
CA GLN A 417 9.74 -17.00 28.73
C GLN A 417 8.68 -17.68 27.87
N PRO A 418 9.06 -18.75 27.14
CA PRO A 418 8.11 -19.48 26.31
C PRO A 418 7.03 -20.11 27.16
N LYS A 419 5.79 -20.15 26.65
CA LYS A 419 4.66 -20.81 27.30
C LYS A 419 4.01 -21.80 26.37
N LEU A 420 3.71 -23.00 26.86
CA LEU A 420 3.01 -24.02 26.09
C LEU A 420 1.56 -24.10 26.55
N TYR A 421 0.64 -24.25 25.60
CA TYR A 421 -0.77 -24.49 25.86
C TYR A 421 -1.26 -25.72 25.11
N LYS A 422 -2.14 -26.52 25.72
CA LYS A 422 -2.86 -27.61 25.07
C LYS A 422 -4.24 -27.13 24.61
N GLY A 423 -4.58 -27.40 23.36
CA GLY A 423 -5.89 -27.17 22.78
C GLY A 423 -6.92 -28.17 23.29
N ILE A 424 -8.07 -27.67 23.73
CA ILE A 424 -9.20 -28.46 24.20
C ILE A 424 -10.43 -28.04 23.41
N VAL A 425 -10.94 -28.93 22.57
CA VAL A 425 -12.18 -28.68 21.81
C VAL A 425 -13.37 -28.69 22.76
N LYS A 426 -14.17 -27.62 22.71
CA LYS A 426 -15.41 -27.46 23.49
C LYS A 426 -16.66 -27.65 22.63
N SER A 427 -16.58 -27.34 21.34
CA SER A 427 -17.63 -27.58 20.34
C SER A 427 -17.03 -27.65 18.94
N GLU A 428 -17.84 -27.94 17.91
CA GLU A 428 -17.40 -27.96 16.51
C GLU A 428 -16.76 -26.66 16.01
N THR A 429 -16.92 -25.56 16.74
CA THR A 429 -16.45 -24.23 16.35
C THR A 429 -15.61 -23.55 17.42
N LEU A 430 -15.28 -24.22 18.53
CA LEU A 430 -14.58 -23.59 19.65
C LEU A 430 -13.52 -24.52 20.25
N MET A 431 -12.29 -24.01 20.26
CA MET A 431 -11.16 -24.58 21.00
C MET A 431 -10.70 -23.59 22.06
N LEU A 432 -10.46 -24.08 23.27
CA LEU A 432 -9.84 -23.34 24.37
C LEU A 432 -8.43 -23.87 24.61
N PHE A 433 -7.65 -23.13 25.38
CA PHE A 433 -6.24 -23.44 25.62
C PHE A 433 -5.93 -23.46 27.11
N GLU A 434 -5.29 -24.53 27.57
CA GLU A 434 -4.85 -24.72 28.95
C GLU A 434 -3.32 -24.68 29.02
N GLU A 435 -2.76 -23.87 29.93
CA GLU A 435 -1.31 -23.69 30.06
C GLU A 435 -0.65 -24.93 30.67
N ILE A 436 0.43 -25.41 30.05
CA ILE A 436 1.28 -26.49 30.57
C ILE A 436 2.53 -25.84 31.19
N PRO A 437 2.64 -25.80 32.54
CA PRO A 437 3.81 -25.26 33.21
C PRO A 437 5.00 -26.23 33.09
N ASN A 438 6.22 -25.68 32.99
CA ASN A 438 7.47 -26.46 32.93
C ASN A 438 7.49 -27.54 31.84
N PHE A 439 6.93 -27.21 30.67
CA PHE A 439 6.72 -28.15 29.58
C PHE A 439 8.02 -28.81 29.08
N LYS A 440 7.87 -30.04 28.58
CA LYS A 440 8.90 -30.89 27.98
C LYS A 440 8.40 -31.41 26.64
N GLN A 441 9.31 -31.91 25.81
CA GLN A 441 8.94 -32.49 24.51
C GLN A 441 7.94 -33.65 24.64
N THR A 442 8.00 -34.41 25.74
CA THR A 442 7.07 -35.52 26.03
C THR A 442 5.62 -35.07 26.26
N ASP A 443 5.38 -33.78 26.48
CA ASP A 443 4.03 -33.25 26.66
C ASP A 443 3.30 -33.03 25.32
N LEU A 444 4.04 -33.06 24.19
CA LEU A 444 3.47 -32.98 22.85
C LEU A 444 2.91 -34.36 22.45
N SER A 445 1.61 -34.55 22.67
CA SER A 445 0.90 -35.77 22.27
C SER A 445 0.43 -35.71 20.82
N GLN A 446 0.61 -36.80 20.07
CA GLN A 446 0.29 -36.88 18.65
C GLN A 446 -1.21 -36.74 18.32
N ASP A 447 -2.06 -36.93 19.32
CA ASP A 447 -3.52 -36.82 19.24
C ASP A 447 -4.07 -35.41 19.45
N SER A 448 -3.22 -34.42 19.77
CA SER A 448 -3.67 -33.11 20.26
C SER A 448 -3.02 -31.93 19.51
N VAL A 449 -3.67 -30.77 19.62
CA VAL A 449 -3.14 -29.48 19.14
C VAL A 449 -2.51 -28.72 20.30
N PHE A 450 -1.33 -28.16 20.10
CA PHE A 450 -0.61 -27.36 21.10
C PHE A 450 -0.26 -25.98 20.54
N VAL A 451 -0.10 -25.00 21.43
CA VAL A 451 0.30 -23.63 21.11
C VAL A 451 1.52 -23.27 21.95
N LEU A 452 2.64 -23.00 21.30
CA LEU A 452 3.82 -22.46 21.95
C LEU A 452 3.86 -20.94 21.72
N ASP A 453 3.66 -20.18 22.77
CA ASP A 453 3.77 -18.72 22.79
C ASP A 453 5.21 -18.29 23.06
N MET A 454 5.80 -17.59 22.10
CA MET A 454 7.15 -17.02 22.15
C MET A 454 7.13 -15.48 22.19
N GLY A 455 6.02 -14.86 22.56
CA GLY A 455 5.82 -13.40 22.52
C GLY A 455 5.05 -12.97 21.29
N ASP A 456 5.76 -12.56 20.23
CA ASP A 456 5.12 -12.14 18.97
C ASP A 456 4.95 -13.29 17.96
N GLU A 457 5.57 -14.45 18.23
CA GLU A 457 5.35 -15.69 17.46
C GLU A 457 4.51 -16.68 18.26
N LEU A 458 3.47 -17.25 17.65
CA LEU A 458 2.76 -18.41 18.19
C LEU A 458 2.95 -19.60 17.25
N PHE A 459 3.53 -20.68 17.74
CA PHE A 459 3.57 -21.93 17.00
C PHE A 459 2.35 -22.77 17.37
N VAL A 460 1.48 -23.05 16.39
CA VAL A 460 0.40 -24.02 16.56
C VAL A 460 0.93 -25.35 16.06
N TRP A 461 1.30 -26.22 17.00
CA TRP A 461 1.74 -27.58 16.72
C TRP A 461 0.52 -28.49 16.61
N VAL A 462 0.39 -29.21 15.50
CA VAL A 462 -0.71 -30.14 15.23
C VAL A 462 -0.12 -31.54 15.17
N GLY A 463 -0.54 -32.39 16.11
CA GLY A 463 -0.20 -33.80 16.14
C GLY A 463 -0.70 -34.54 14.90
N GLU A 464 -0.04 -35.65 14.56
CA GLU A 464 -0.35 -36.43 13.37
C GLU A 464 -1.77 -37.03 13.44
N ASP A 465 -2.13 -37.57 14.62
CA ASP A 465 -3.36 -38.32 14.89
C ASP A 465 -4.48 -37.47 15.50
N VAL A 466 -4.36 -36.14 15.38
CA VAL A 466 -5.40 -35.21 15.79
C VAL A 466 -6.73 -35.52 15.11
N SER A 467 -7.81 -35.55 15.90
CA SER A 467 -9.15 -35.87 15.41
C SER A 467 -9.60 -34.93 14.28
N GLU A 468 -10.47 -35.39 13.38
CA GLU A 468 -11.01 -34.54 12.32
C GLU A 468 -11.69 -33.27 12.87
N LEU A 469 -12.31 -33.38 14.04
CA LEU A 469 -12.94 -32.25 14.73
C LEU A 469 -11.92 -31.20 15.17
N GLU A 470 -10.84 -31.61 15.83
CA GLU A 470 -9.76 -30.72 16.24
C GLU A 470 -9.06 -30.09 15.02
N ARG A 471 -8.84 -30.88 13.97
CA ARG A 471 -8.28 -30.41 12.70
C ARG A 471 -9.21 -29.37 12.04
N LYS A 472 -10.53 -29.58 12.11
CA LYS A 472 -11.56 -28.64 11.61
C LYS A 472 -11.56 -27.33 12.39
N VAL A 473 -11.51 -27.37 13.71
CA VAL A 473 -11.49 -26.17 14.57
C VAL A 473 -10.19 -25.36 14.38
N THR A 474 -9.10 -26.03 14.01
CA THR A 474 -7.82 -25.39 13.73
C THR A 474 -7.84 -24.50 12.47
N PHE A 475 -8.82 -24.63 11.57
CA PHE A 475 -8.95 -23.71 10.42
C PHE A 475 -9.25 -22.27 10.83
N ASN A 476 -9.87 -22.05 12.00
CA ASN A 476 -10.13 -20.72 12.57
C ASN A 476 -9.28 -20.45 13.82
N ILE A 477 -8.09 -21.06 13.91
CA ILE A 477 -7.23 -21.00 15.09
C ILE A 477 -6.93 -19.55 15.53
N HIS A 478 -6.83 -18.62 14.59
CA HIS A 478 -6.55 -17.22 14.89
C HIS A 478 -7.60 -16.60 15.82
N ALA A 479 -8.90 -16.88 15.62
CA ALA A 479 -9.96 -16.39 16.49
C ALA A 479 -9.88 -16.99 17.90
N HIS A 480 -9.43 -18.25 18.01
CA HIS A 480 -9.27 -18.96 19.28
C HIS A 480 -8.05 -18.52 20.08
N LEU A 481 -7.03 -17.95 19.43
CA LEU A 481 -5.80 -17.48 20.07
C LEU A 481 -5.87 -16.04 20.58
N VAL A 482 -6.85 -15.25 20.10
CA VAL A 482 -7.06 -13.86 20.56
C VAL A 482 -7.15 -13.74 22.09
N PRO A 483 -7.88 -14.62 22.82
CA PRO A 483 -7.95 -14.56 24.28
C PRO A 483 -6.62 -14.82 25.01
N LEU A 484 -5.68 -15.56 24.39
CA LEU A 484 -4.35 -15.81 24.97
C LEU A 484 -3.45 -14.58 24.90
N LYS A 485 -3.72 -13.64 23.99
CA LYS A 485 -2.97 -12.40 23.86
C LYS A 485 -3.63 -11.30 24.68
N SER A 486 -2.95 -10.84 25.72
CA SER A 486 -3.36 -9.63 26.44
C SER A 486 -3.46 -8.44 25.48
N LYS A 487 -4.29 -7.44 25.82
CA LYS A 487 -4.64 -6.24 25.03
C LYS A 487 -3.46 -5.36 24.53
N PHE A 488 -2.20 -5.78 24.67
CA PHE A 488 -1.01 -4.96 24.46
C PHE A 488 -0.09 -5.36 23.28
N SER A 489 -0.18 -6.57 22.69
CA SER A 489 0.55 -6.88 21.43
C SER A 489 -0.43 -6.94 20.24
N LYS A 490 -0.29 -5.99 19.31
CA LYS A 490 -1.09 -5.90 18.08
C LYS A 490 -0.46 -6.63 16.88
N ASN A 491 0.77 -7.13 17.02
CA ASN A 491 1.60 -7.65 15.92
C ASN A 491 2.12 -9.07 16.23
N TRP A 492 1.23 -10.00 16.57
CA TRP A 492 1.60 -11.42 16.67
C TRP A 492 1.20 -12.18 15.41
N TYR A 493 1.91 -13.25 15.09
CA TYR A 493 1.59 -14.12 13.97
C TYR A 493 1.64 -15.59 14.34
N VAL A 494 0.88 -16.38 13.58
CA VAL A 494 0.73 -17.82 13.80
C VAL A 494 1.58 -18.59 12.81
N ILE A 495 2.40 -19.51 13.32
CA ILE A 495 3.15 -20.48 12.53
C ILE A 495 2.51 -21.85 12.76
N MET A 496 1.83 -22.36 11.74
CA MET A 496 1.35 -23.74 11.74
C MET A 496 2.54 -24.70 11.64
N THR A 497 2.64 -25.60 12.60
CA THR A 497 3.70 -26.60 12.71
C THR A 497 3.06 -27.98 12.76
N LYS A 498 3.51 -28.91 11.92
CA LYS A 498 3.06 -30.30 11.97
C LYS A 498 4.09 -31.16 12.71
N GLN A 499 3.62 -32.21 13.36
CA GLN A 499 4.49 -33.24 13.94
C GLN A 499 5.53 -33.72 12.91
N GLY A 500 6.80 -33.76 13.31
CA GLY A 500 7.92 -34.16 12.46
C GLY A 500 8.43 -33.08 11.49
N LEU A 501 7.74 -31.93 11.38
CA LEU A 501 8.15 -30.77 10.57
C LEU A 501 8.41 -29.53 11.44
N GLU A 502 8.83 -29.73 12.69
CA GLU A 502 9.05 -28.64 13.63
C GLU A 502 10.24 -27.76 13.22
N PRO A 503 10.08 -26.42 13.18
CA PRO A 503 11.17 -25.51 12.89
C PRO A 503 12.17 -25.44 14.05
N GLU A 504 13.41 -25.09 13.74
CA GLU A 504 14.50 -25.08 14.74
C GLU A 504 14.25 -24.09 15.90
N SER A 505 13.52 -23.00 15.64
CA SER A 505 13.08 -22.05 16.66
C SER A 505 12.13 -22.67 17.68
N PHE A 506 11.22 -23.55 17.23
CA PHE A 506 10.30 -24.29 18.10
C PHE A 506 11.07 -25.30 18.97
N LYS A 507 11.96 -26.09 18.35
CA LYS A 507 12.73 -27.14 19.04
C LYS A 507 13.58 -26.61 20.19
N LYS A 508 14.18 -25.43 20.02
CA LYS A 508 15.02 -24.77 21.03
C LYS A 508 14.27 -24.43 22.32
N SER A 509 12.95 -24.22 22.26
CA SER A 509 12.14 -23.89 23.43
C SER A 509 11.94 -25.05 24.40
N PHE A 510 12.21 -26.28 23.97
CA PHE A 510 12.07 -27.51 24.77
C PHE A 510 13.42 -28.00 25.36
N GLY A 511 14.46 -27.16 25.32
CA GLY A 511 15.79 -27.45 25.86
C GLY A 511 16.58 -28.46 25.02
N LYS A 512 16.34 -29.76 25.20
CA LYS A 512 16.99 -30.85 24.45
C LYS A 512 15.96 -31.62 23.63
N TRP A 513 15.81 -31.22 22.37
CA TRP A 513 14.94 -31.90 21.42
C TRP A 513 15.56 -33.23 20.97
N GLN A 514 14.81 -34.33 21.13
CA GLN A 514 15.20 -35.66 20.64
C GLN A 514 14.25 -36.06 19.50
N PRO A 515 14.73 -36.11 18.24
CA PRO A 515 13.90 -36.49 17.08
C PRO A 515 13.22 -37.86 17.23
N GLU A 516 13.87 -38.78 17.96
CA GLU A 516 13.42 -40.17 18.14
C GLU A 516 12.31 -40.32 19.18
N LEU A 517 12.07 -39.34 20.07
CA LEU A 517 11.06 -39.45 21.15
C LEU A 517 9.63 -39.55 20.59
N LEU A 518 9.30 -38.68 19.63
CA LEU A 518 8.00 -38.68 18.95
C LEU A 518 7.86 -39.87 17.98
N GLN A 519 8.97 -40.50 17.61
CA GLN A 519 9.02 -41.68 16.75
C GLN A 519 8.92 -42.99 17.56
N LYS A 520 9.33 -42.99 18.83
CA LYS A 520 9.16 -44.11 19.77
C LYS A 520 7.75 -44.18 20.36
N LEU A 521 7.11 -43.03 20.61
CA LEU A 521 5.68 -42.97 21.01
C LEU A 521 4.76 -43.57 19.93
N ARG A 522 5.09 -43.34 18.65
CA ARG A 522 4.45 -44.01 17.51
C ARG A 522 4.51 -45.54 17.62
N ASN A 523 5.64 -46.09 18.05
CA ASN A 523 5.83 -47.53 18.13
C ASN A 523 5.24 -48.14 19.41
N SER A 524 5.15 -47.40 20.52
CA SER A 524 4.55 -47.89 21.77
C SER A 524 3.01 -47.96 21.70
N ASP A 525 2.37 -46.98 21.04
CA ASP A 525 0.92 -46.98 20.84
C ASP A 525 0.50 -48.06 19.84
N ASP A 526 1.37 -48.37 18.86
CA ASP A 526 1.20 -49.50 17.95
C ASP A 526 1.38 -50.84 18.68
N GLU A 527 2.33 -50.99 19.62
CA GLU A 527 2.47 -52.19 20.47
C GLU A 527 1.27 -52.40 21.40
N GLU A 528 0.75 -51.36 22.07
CA GLU A 528 -0.48 -51.47 22.88
C GLU A 528 -1.72 -51.80 22.04
N LYS A 529 -1.82 -51.30 20.79
CA LYS A 529 -2.87 -51.68 19.84
C LYS A 529 -2.72 -53.12 19.34
N TYR A 530 -1.49 -53.58 19.10
CA TYR A 530 -1.20 -54.96 18.70
C TYR A 530 -1.52 -55.94 19.83
N ASP A 531 -1.23 -55.60 21.09
CA ASP A 531 -1.58 -56.42 22.25
C ASP A 531 -3.09 -56.41 22.55
N ALA A 532 -3.79 -55.27 22.34
CA ALA A 532 -5.24 -55.19 22.47
C ALA A 532 -6.01 -55.93 21.35
N LEU A 533 -5.39 -56.13 20.18
CA LEU A 533 -5.96 -56.90 19.07
C LEU A 533 -5.68 -58.41 19.19
N ASN A 534 -4.62 -58.82 19.92
CA ASN A 534 -4.28 -60.23 20.13
C ASN A 534 -4.95 -60.88 21.36
N PHE A 535 -5.72 -60.14 22.16
CA PHE A 535 -6.44 -60.70 23.32
C PHE A 535 -7.88 -61.16 23.04
N ASN A 536 -8.34 -61.12 21.77
CA ASN A 536 -9.70 -61.54 21.37
C ASN A 536 -9.76 -62.79 20.47
N GLU A 537 -8.64 -63.50 20.28
CA GLU A 537 -8.64 -64.84 19.68
C GLU A 537 -7.86 -65.79 20.59
N ILE A 538 -8.56 -66.44 21.52
CA ILE A 538 -8.42 -67.83 21.98
C ILE A 538 -9.39 -67.95 23.17
N ASP A 539 -10.56 -68.51 22.90
CA ASP A 539 -11.31 -69.41 23.80
C ASP A 539 -12.48 -69.97 22.99
N ASP A 540 -12.24 -71.15 22.42
CA ASP A 540 -13.25 -72.15 22.02
C ASP A 540 -12.90 -73.45 22.76
#